data_AF-A0A7C4T5R7-F1
#
_entry.id   AF-A0A7C4T5R7-F1
#
_cell.length_a   1.000
_cell.length_b   1.000
_cell.length_c   1.000
_cell.angle_alpha   90.00
_cell.angle_beta   90.00
_cell.angle_gamma   90.00
#
_symmetry.space_group_name_H-M   'P 1'
#
loop_
_entity.id
_entity.type
_entity.pdbx_description
1 polymer ?
#
loop_
_entity_poly.entity_id
_entity_poly.type
_entity_poly.pdbx_seq_one_letter_code
_entity_poly.pdbx_strand_id
1 'polypeptide(L)'
;MQRISWIAPVVWMVWFVGYGTAAEQNAPRAARSVHLWYPAPAGMTYYNELTVEESVPGSYFCVCGFKNGYFGIQELYDSRKIVLFSVWDPGNQNNPNSVPEEQRVKVLYHDPDVKIDRFGNEGTGGKSMFEYDWKIGQRIRCMVKATVKGDRTTFAAFFYLPQTKQWKHLATFQTITGGDSLSGYYSFIEDFRRNGTSAQQIRRARFGNGWVQTVDGQWTALGKATFTADNNPAMHINAGLADGGFFLQTGGDTQNQIALQSSMTCKTDLFVQPEDPQWQLSWSDEFNGSGLLDSAKWNYEEGFIRNQEKQYYTRARVENARQEDGCLVIESR
;
A
#
# COMPACT_ATOMS: atom_id res chain seq x y z
N MET A 1 -77.21 -67.79 -14.09
CA MET A 1 -76.68 -67.91 -12.71
C MET A 1 -75.41 -67.09 -12.62
N GLN A 2 -75.27 -66.30 -11.53
CA GLN A 2 -74.07 -65.60 -11.00
C GLN A 2 -73.53 -64.40 -11.82
N ARG A 3 -73.86 -63.15 -11.41
CA ARG A 3 -73.14 -62.18 -10.50
C ARG A 3 -71.92 -61.51 -11.18
N ILE A 4 -71.99 -60.21 -11.57
CA ILE A 4 -71.62 -58.97 -10.82
C ILE A 4 -70.13 -59.00 -10.38
N SER A 5 -69.23 -58.03 -10.61
CA SER A 5 -69.26 -56.55 -10.68
C SER A 5 -68.00 -55.98 -11.38
N TRP A 6 -68.10 -54.70 -11.79
CA TRP A 6 -67.03 -53.80 -12.27
C TRP A 6 -66.24 -53.16 -11.12
N ILE A 7 -64.89 -53.04 -11.22
CA ILE A 7 -64.07 -51.97 -10.61
C ILE A 7 -62.84 -51.68 -11.50
N ALA A 8 -62.57 -50.39 -11.74
CA ALA A 8 -61.48 -49.83 -12.55
C ALA A 8 -60.10 -49.93 -11.86
N PRO A 9 -58.97 -50.04 -12.60
CA PRO A 9 -57.64 -49.99 -12.00
C PRO A 9 -57.22 -48.53 -11.74
N VAL A 10 -56.90 -48.28 -10.47
CA VAL A 10 -56.32 -47.03 -9.95
C VAL A 10 -54.87 -46.89 -10.41
N VAL A 11 -54.55 -45.69 -10.87
CA VAL A 11 -53.23 -45.23 -11.35
C VAL A 11 -52.19 -45.29 -10.22
N TRP A 12 -51.06 -45.93 -10.50
CA TRP A 12 -49.87 -45.88 -9.64
C TRP A 12 -49.18 -44.52 -9.79
N MET A 13 -49.18 -43.74 -8.73
CA MET A 13 -48.51 -42.45 -8.63
C MET A 13 -47.00 -42.71 -8.40
N VAL A 14 -46.19 -42.51 -9.44
CA VAL A 14 -44.73 -42.56 -9.36
C VAL A 14 -44.24 -41.29 -8.66
N TRP A 15 -43.63 -41.45 -7.49
CA TRP A 15 -42.90 -40.38 -6.82
C TRP A 15 -41.58 -40.12 -7.57
N PHE A 16 -41.56 -39.09 -8.41
CA PHE A 16 -40.31 -38.48 -8.83
C PHE A 16 -39.77 -37.67 -7.64
N VAL A 17 -38.77 -38.23 -6.96
CA VAL A 17 -37.91 -37.45 -6.07
C VAL A 17 -37.14 -36.48 -6.95
N GLY A 18 -37.55 -35.21 -6.93
CA GLY A 18 -36.81 -34.14 -7.58
C GLY A 18 -35.42 -34.05 -6.98
N TYR A 19 -34.40 -34.35 -7.77
CA TYR A 19 -33.06 -33.88 -7.51
C TYR A 19 -33.10 -32.35 -7.63
N GLY A 20 -33.21 -31.67 -6.49
CA GLY A 20 -32.94 -30.25 -6.41
C GLY A 20 -31.52 -30.03 -6.93
N THR A 21 -31.40 -29.27 -8.02
CA THR A 21 -30.12 -28.76 -8.50
C THR A 21 -29.44 -28.04 -7.36
N ALA A 22 -28.25 -28.50 -6.99
CA ALA A 22 -27.37 -27.80 -6.06
C ALA A 22 -27.31 -26.32 -6.44
N ALA A 23 -27.45 -25.44 -5.46
CA ALA A 23 -27.37 -24.00 -5.64
C ALA A 23 -26.15 -23.66 -6.52
N GLU A 24 -26.40 -22.98 -7.63
CA GLU A 24 -25.37 -22.39 -8.48
C GLU A 24 -24.49 -21.53 -7.58
N GLN A 25 -23.27 -21.99 -7.29
CA GLN A 25 -22.30 -21.15 -6.61
C GLN A 25 -22.07 -19.96 -7.53
N ASN A 26 -22.57 -18.78 -7.14
CA ASN A 26 -22.43 -17.56 -7.93
C ASN A 26 -20.96 -17.42 -8.37
N ALA A 27 -20.75 -17.35 -9.67
CA ALA A 27 -19.40 -17.22 -10.24
C ALA A 27 -18.63 -16.07 -9.55
N PRO A 28 -17.33 -16.24 -9.30
CA PRO A 28 -16.54 -15.25 -8.57
C PRO A 28 -16.60 -13.91 -9.29
N ARG A 29 -16.94 -12.85 -8.53
CA ARG A 29 -17.06 -11.50 -9.07
C ARG A 29 -15.71 -10.88 -9.43
N ALA A 30 -14.62 -11.39 -8.88
CA ALA A 30 -13.26 -10.91 -9.11
C ALA A 30 -12.29 -12.07 -9.29
N ALA A 31 -11.20 -11.82 -10.01
CA ALA A 31 -10.01 -12.66 -9.92
C ALA A 31 -9.54 -12.70 -8.46
N ARG A 32 -9.09 -13.88 -8.01
CA ARG A 32 -8.65 -14.05 -6.63
C ARG A 32 -7.38 -13.26 -6.36
N SER A 33 -7.35 -12.48 -5.28
CA SER A 33 -6.13 -11.75 -4.89
C SER A 33 -5.05 -12.74 -4.47
N VAL A 34 -3.85 -12.55 -5.01
CA VAL A 34 -2.70 -13.43 -4.81
C VAL A 34 -1.52 -12.65 -4.27
N HIS A 35 -0.71 -13.27 -3.41
CA HIS A 35 0.35 -12.60 -2.66
C HIS A 35 1.66 -13.37 -2.68
N LEU A 36 2.77 -12.64 -2.63
CA LEU A 36 4.10 -13.13 -2.28
C LEU A 36 4.49 -12.55 -0.93
N TRP A 37 4.80 -13.39 0.05
CA TRP A 37 5.31 -12.97 1.36
C TRP A 37 6.80 -13.20 1.45
N TYR A 38 7.57 -12.16 1.75
CA TYR A 38 9.02 -12.21 1.82
C TYR A 38 9.48 -12.28 3.28
N PRO A 39 10.06 -13.40 3.74
CA PRO A 39 10.59 -13.50 5.08
C PRO A 39 11.87 -12.68 5.21
N ALA A 40 11.84 -11.65 6.07
CA ALA A 40 13.00 -10.84 6.42
C ALA A 40 12.83 -10.24 7.83
N PRO A 41 13.94 -9.87 8.50
CA PRO A 41 13.88 -9.16 9.78
C PRO A 41 13.18 -7.80 9.69
N ALA A 42 12.87 -7.21 10.85
CA ALA A 42 12.40 -5.83 10.90
C ALA A 42 13.44 -4.87 10.29
N GLY A 43 12.97 -3.83 9.61
CA GLY A 43 13.79 -2.97 8.78
C GLY A 43 13.42 -1.50 8.82
N MET A 44 14.37 -0.67 8.38
CA MET A 44 14.19 0.77 8.20
C MET A 44 13.96 1.15 6.74
N THR A 45 14.34 0.30 5.79
CA THR A 45 14.08 0.52 4.36
C THR A 45 13.57 -0.77 3.72
N TYR A 46 12.52 -0.68 2.92
CA TYR A 46 12.03 -1.75 2.06
C TYR A 46 11.98 -1.27 0.62
N TYR A 47 12.69 -1.96 -0.26
CA TYR A 47 12.74 -1.73 -1.70
C TYR A 47 12.28 -2.98 -2.45
N ASN A 48 11.52 -2.79 -3.52
CA ASN A 48 11.18 -3.88 -4.43
C ASN A 48 10.90 -3.35 -5.84
N GLU A 49 11.05 -4.22 -6.84
CA GLU A 49 10.75 -3.93 -8.24
C GLU A 49 9.57 -4.74 -8.74
N LEU A 50 8.84 -4.14 -9.69
CA LEU A 50 7.71 -4.75 -10.38
C LEU A 50 7.87 -4.56 -11.89
N THR A 51 7.47 -5.55 -12.68
CA THR A 51 7.20 -5.38 -14.12
C THR A 51 5.84 -6.00 -14.44
N VAL A 52 4.89 -5.17 -14.83
CA VAL A 52 3.55 -5.64 -15.23
C VAL A 52 3.63 -6.24 -16.64
N GLU A 53 3.11 -7.45 -16.80
CA GLU A 53 3.08 -8.18 -18.08
C GLU A 53 1.68 -8.14 -18.69
N GLU A 54 0.64 -8.23 -17.85
CA GLU A 54 -0.75 -8.13 -18.26
C GLU A 54 -1.56 -7.37 -17.21
N SER A 55 -2.38 -6.42 -17.67
CA SER A 55 -3.25 -5.60 -16.84
C SER A 55 -4.60 -5.36 -17.51
N VAL A 56 -5.58 -5.08 -16.67
CA VAL A 56 -6.97 -4.80 -17.04
C VAL A 56 -7.43 -3.63 -16.16
N PRO A 57 -8.30 -2.71 -16.65
CA PRO A 57 -8.90 -1.70 -15.77
C PRO A 57 -9.51 -2.33 -14.52
N GLY A 58 -9.17 -1.76 -13.35
CA GLY A 58 -9.47 -2.32 -12.04
C GLY A 58 -8.44 -3.32 -11.50
N SER A 59 -7.17 -3.18 -11.89
CA SER A 59 -6.06 -4.00 -11.39
C SER A 59 -5.19 -3.22 -10.42
N TYR A 60 -4.85 -3.83 -9.29
CA TYR A 60 -3.85 -3.30 -8.37
C TYR A 60 -2.65 -4.25 -8.28
N PHE A 61 -1.46 -3.73 -8.58
CA PHE A 61 -0.18 -4.41 -8.39
C PHE A 61 0.58 -3.75 -7.23
N CYS A 62 0.50 -4.35 -6.06
CA CYS A 62 1.23 -3.90 -4.88
C CYS A 62 2.69 -4.35 -4.95
N VAL A 63 3.61 -3.39 -4.89
CA VAL A 63 5.06 -3.61 -5.00
C VAL A 63 5.66 -3.80 -3.62
N CYS A 64 5.40 -2.88 -2.69
CA CYS A 64 5.89 -2.92 -1.32
C CYS A 64 4.72 -2.89 -0.32
N GLY A 65 4.18 -4.06 0.01
CA GLY A 65 3.28 -4.29 1.14
C GLY A 65 4.07 -4.51 2.44
N PHE A 66 3.59 -3.95 3.54
CA PHE A 66 4.15 -4.13 4.88
C PHE A 66 3.03 -4.16 5.94
N LYS A 67 3.33 -4.54 7.18
CA LYS A 67 2.35 -4.66 8.28
C LYS A 67 1.40 -3.46 8.40
N ASN A 68 1.90 -2.25 8.20
CA ASN A 68 1.18 -0.99 8.42
C ASN A 68 0.76 -0.28 7.14
N GLY A 69 1.01 -0.84 5.96
CA GLY A 69 0.57 -0.21 4.72
C GLY A 69 0.91 -0.99 3.46
N TYR A 70 0.70 -0.32 2.33
CA TYR A 70 1.03 -0.86 1.02
C TYR A 70 1.41 0.26 0.04
N PHE A 71 2.23 -0.09 -0.94
CA PHE A 71 2.73 0.81 -1.96
C PHE A 71 2.80 0.10 -3.30
N GLY A 72 2.18 0.65 -4.34
CA GLY A 72 2.25 0.07 -5.68
C GLY A 72 1.54 0.91 -6.73
N ILE A 73 1.08 0.25 -7.79
CA ILE A 73 0.48 0.91 -8.96
C ILE A 73 -0.87 0.31 -9.34
N GLN A 74 -1.80 1.16 -9.76
CA GLN A 74 -3.14 0.76 -10.17
C GLN A 74 -3.43 1.18 -11.60
N GLU A 75 -4.25 0.37 -12.27
CA GLU A 75 -5.03 0.77 -13.44
C GLU A 75 -6.48 0.95 -12.99
N LEU A 76 -6.97 2.18 -12.99
CA LEU A 76 -8.32 2.55 -12.57
C LEU A 76 -9.36 2.14 -13.61
N TYR A 77 -10.64 2.25 -13.24
CA TYR A 77 -11.76 1.81 -14.10
C TYR A 77 -11.85 2.55 -15.43
N ASP A 78 -11.41 3.80 -15.47
CA ASP A 78 -11.34 4.66 -16.65
C ASP A 78 -9.99 4.53 -17.39
N SER A 79 -9.20 3.50 -17.07
CA SER A 79 -7.86 3.23 -17.60
C SER A 79 -6.80 4.26 -17.20
N ARG A 80 -7.11 5.25 -16.36
CA ARG A 80 -6.07 6.09 -15.74
C ARG A 80 -5.20 5.24 -14.85
N LYS A 81 -3.94 5.65 -14.75
CA LYS A 81 -2.91 4.91 -14.03
C LYS A 81 -2.32 5.77 -12.94
N ILE A 82 -2.21 5.18 -11.76
CA ILE A 82 -1.72 5.89 -10.59
C ILE A 82 -0.69 5.06 -9.84
N VAL A 83 0.15 5.75 -9.08
CA VAL A 83 0.92 5.20 -7.98
C VAL A 83 0.13 5.47 -6.69
N LEU A 84 -0.08 4.43 -5.89
CA LEU A 84 -0.83 4.49 -4.64
C LEU A 84 0.08 4.09 -3.47
N PHE A 85 0.15 4.92 -2.45
CA PHE A 85 0.77 4.60 -1.16
C PHE A 85 -0.22 4.84 -0.03
N SER A 86 -0.44 3.84 0.82
CA SER A 86 -1.40 3.87 1.92
C SER A 86 -0.76 3.38 3.21
N VAL A 87 -1.16 4.01 4.33
CA VAL A 87 -0.81 3.59 5.70
C VAL A 87 -2.10 3.50 6.50
N TRP A 88 -2.26 2.43 7.29
CA TRP A 88 -3.43 2.24 8.15
C TRP A 88 -3.37 3.11 9.43
N ASP A 89 -4.55 3.56 9.85
CA ASP A 89 -4.80 4.03 11.21
C ASP A 89 -4.63 2.87 12.22
N PRO A 90 -4.41 3.16 13.52
CA PRO A 90 -4.42 2.11 14.54
C PRO A 90 -5.82 1.53 14.76
N GLY A 91 -5.90 0.22 14.94
CA GLY A 91 -7.14 -0.51 15.23
C GLY A 91 -7.76 -1.18 14.00
N ASN A 92 -9.02 -1.63 14.13
CA ASN A 92 -9.72 -2.47 13.14
C ASN A 92 -11.05 -1.85 12.69
N GLN A 93 -11.10 -0.52 12.58
CA GLN A 93 -12.30 0.21 12.19
C GLN A 93 -12.45 0.27 10.67
N ASN A 94 -13.69 0.34 10.18
CA ASN A 94 -14.00 0.47 8.75
C ASN A 94 -14.54 1.85 8.37
N ASN A 95 -14.98 2.66 9.33
CA ASN A 95 -15.42 4.03 9.07
C ASN A 95 -14.23 5.00 9.26
N PRO A 96 -13.74 5.69 8.22
CA PRO A 96 -12.57 6.56 8.31
C PRO A 96 -12.75 7.74 9.29
N ASN A 97 -13.99 8.06 9.64
CA ASN A 97 -14.33 9.14 10.55
C ASN A 97 -14.45 8.67 12.01
N SER A 98 -14.38 7.37 12.31
CA SER A 98 -14.54 6.85 13.68
C SER A 98 -13.24 6.86 14.50
N VAL A 99 -12.08 6.94 13.87
CA VAL A 99 -10.79 7.03 14.57
C VAL A 99 -10.66 8.46 15.13
N PRO A 100 -10.33 8.67 16.42
CA PRO A 100 -10.05 10.00 16.97
C PRO A 100 -8.95 10.71 16.18
N GLU A 101 -9.10 12.02 15.93
CA GLU A 101 -8.23 12.76 15.01
C GLU A 101 -6.75 12.68 15.40
N GLU A 102 -6.46 12.75 16.68
CA GLU A 102 -5.12 12.64 17.24
C GLU A 102 -4.48 11.26 17.05
N GLN A 103 -5.29 10.21 16.86
CA GLN A 103 -4.84 8.84 16.64
C GLN A 103 -4.71 8.49 15.15
N ARG A 104 -5.29 9.28 14.26
CA ARG A 104 -5.22 9.05 12.81
C ARG A 104 -3.79 9.14 12.28
N VAL A 105 -3.59 8.54 11.11
CA VAL A 105 -2.44 8.79 10.24
C VAL A 105 -2.30 10.28 10.01
N LYS A 106 -1.14 10.82 10.36
CA LYS A 106 -0.74 12.20 10.09
C LYS A 106 -0.02 12.29 8.76
N VAL A 107 -0.26 13.38 8.04
CA VAL A 107 0.45 13.71 6.80
C VAL A 107 1.55 14.70 7.16
N LEU A 108 2.81 14.28 7.06
CA LEU A 108 3.97 15.12 7.37
C LEU A 108 4.56 15.80 6.14
N TYR A 109 4.38 15.17 4.97
CA TYR A 109 4.80 15.69 3.69
C TYR A 109 3.95 15.08 2.59
N HIS A 110 3.70 15.84 1.52
CA HIS A 110 3.35 15.31 0.21
C HIS A 110 3.93 16.21 -0.87
N ASP A 111 4.28 15.61 -2.00
CA ASP A 111 4.70 16.37 -3.18
C ASP A 111 3.49 17.10 -3.82
N PRO A 112 3.68 18.27 -4.44
CA PRO A 112 2.59 19.06 -5.03
C PRO A 112 1.75 18.31 -6.08
N ASP A 113 2.33 17.33 -6.78
CA ASP A 113 1.63 16.52 -7.80
C ASP A 113 0.86 15.34 -7.19
N VAL A 114 0.88 15.20 -5.86
CA VAL A 114 0.34 14.05 -5.15
C VAL A 114 -0.92 14.43 -4.40
N LYS A 115 -2.02 13.76 -4.74
CA LYS A 115 -3.29 13.93 -4.05
C LYS A 115 -3.31 13.11 -2.76
N ILE A 116 -3.67 13.75 -1.65
CA ILE A 116 -3.87 13.11 -0.35
C ILE A 116 -5.37 12.89 -0.08
N ASP A 117 -5.70 11.75 0.50
CA ASP A 117 -7.06 11.37 0.87
C ASP A 117 -7.05 10.32 2.00
N ARG A 118 -8.22 9.96 2.52
CA ARG A 118 -8.40 8.86 3.49
C ARG A 118 -9.08 7.66 2.84
N PHE A 119 -9.00 6.51 3.49
CA PHE A 119 -9.70 5.28 3.05
C PHE A 119 -10.40 4.57 4.21
N GLY A 120 -11.34 3.69 3.86
CA GLY A 120 -12.24 2.96 4.77
C GLY A 120 -12.65 1.60 4.20
N ASN A 121 -13.67 0.98 4.80
CA ASN A 121 -14.31 -0.31 4.48
C ASN A 121 -13.48 -1.57 4.75
N GLU A 122 -12.16 -1.50 4.58
CA GLU A 122 -11.22 -2.61 4.78
C GLU A 122 -10.07 -2.16 5.69
N GLY A 123 -10.43 -1.70 6.88
CA GLY A 123 -9.57 -0.84 7.69
C GLY A 123 -9.72 0.63 7.30
N THR A 124 -9.03 1.50 8.04
CA THR A 124 -9.02 2.95 7.80
C THR A 124 -7.60 3.48 7.76
N GLY A 125 -7.37 4.63 7.12
CA GLY A 125 -6.03 5.20 7.04
C GLY A 125 -5.90 6.38 6.09
N GLY A 126 -4.65 6.79 5.86
CA GLY A 126 -4.27 7.83 4.92
C GLY A 126 -3.68 7.22 3.63
N LYS A 127 -4.01 7.81 2.49
CA LYS A 127 -3.46 7.41 1.18
C LYS A 127 -2.99 8.62 0.39
N SER A 128 -2.01 8.37 -0.48
CA SER A 128 -1.50 9.30 -1.47
C SER A 128 -1.64 8.69 -2.86
N MET A 129 -2.03 9.51 -3.83
CA MET A 129 -2.28 9.11 -5.22
C MET A 129 -1.52 10.06 -6.14
N PHE A 130 -0.60 9.50 -6.92
CA PHE A 130 0.16 10.22 -7.94
C PHE A 130 -0.25 9.70 -9.31
N GLU A 131 -0.77 10.56 -10.18
CA GLU A 131 -1.09 10.16 -11.56
C GLU A 131 0.22 9.91 -12.34
N TYR A 132 0.38 8.68 -12.81
CA TYR A 132 1.58 8.26 -13.53
C TYR A 132 1.22 7.18 -14.55
N ASP A 133 1.35 7.51 -15.83
CA ASP A 133 1.00 6.63 -16.94
C ASP A 133 2.08 5.56 -17.19
N TRP A 134 2.22 4.64 -16.22
CA TRP A 134 3.11 3.49 -16.33
C TRP A 134 2.73 2.59 -17.52
N LYS A 135 3.73 1.92 -18.09
CA LYS A 135 3.54 1.05 -19.26
C LYS A 135 3.71 -0.43 -18.92
N ILE A 136 2.97 -1.30 -19.61
CA ILE A 136 3.25 -2.74 -19.60
C ILE A 136 4.71 -2.95 -20.04
N GLY A 137 5.42 -3.85 -19.36
CA GLY A 137 6.85 -4.08 -19.55
C GLY A 137 7.76 -3.04 -18.91
N GLN A 138 7.23 -1.93 -18.37
CA GLN A 138 8.03 -0.96 -17.64
C GLN A 138 8.44 -1.52 -16.28
N ARG A 139 9.72 -1.35 -15.97
CA ARG A 139 10.24 -1.59 -14.62
C ARG A 139 9.83 -0.47 -13.68
N ILE A 140 9.07 -0.85 -12.66
CA ILE A 140 8.62 0.00 -11.56
C ILE A 140 9.51 -0.26 -10.36
N ARG A 141 9.93 0.80 -9.67
CA ARG A 141 10.73 0.71 -8.45
C ARG A 141 10.11 1.54 -7.35
N CYS A 142 9.87 0.88 -6.23
CA CYS A 142 9.25 1.45 -5.06
C CYS A 142 10.19 1.29 -3.87
N MET A 143 10.29 2.32 -3.04
CA MET A 143 10.98 2.27 -1.75
C MET A 143 10.12 2.89 -0.66
N VAL A 144 10.07 2.24 0.50
CA VAL A 144 9.49 2.77 1.74
C VAL A 144 10.60 2.90 2.77
N LYS A 145 10.77 4.09 3.34
CA LYS A 145 11.69 4.33 4.47
C LYS A 145 10.90 4.60 5.74
N ALA A 146 11.28 3.96 6.83
CA ALA A 146 10.71 4.16 8.15
C ALA A 146 11.61 4.99 9.05
N THR A 147 11.01 5.78 9.94
CA THR A 147 11.72 6.39 11.09
C THR A 147 10.83 6.31 12.32
N VAL A 148 11.35 5.66 13.36
CA VAL A 148 10.65 5.44 14.63
C VAL A 148 10.95 6.59 15.59
N LYS A 149 9.91 7.13 16.24
CA LYS A 149 10.01 8.16 17.29
C LYS A 149 8.98 7.85 18.39
N GLY A 150 9.45 7.28 19.50
CA GLY A 150 8.58 6.85 20.59
C GLY A 150 7.64 5.74 20.14
N ASP A 151 6.33 5.92 20.35
CA ASP A 151 5.27 4.98 19.98
C ASP A 151 4.81 5.10 18.51
N ARG A 152 5.38 6.06 17.77
CA ARG A 152 4.99 6.37 16.38
C ARG A 152 6.10 6.05 15.40
N THR A 153 5.68 5.66 14.20
CA THR A 153 6.58 5.46 13.07
C THR A 153 6.10 6.29 11.89
N THR A 154 7.06 6.95 11.25
CA THR A 154 6.87 7.62 9.97
C THR A 154 7.24 6.67 8.83
N PHE A 155 6.51 6.73 7.73
CA PHE A 155 6.73 5.96 6.52
C PHE A 155 6.76 6.93 5.32
N ALA A 156 7.93 7.07 4.70
CA ALA A 156 8.14 7.89 3.51
C ALA A 156 8.18 7.00 2.26
N ALA A 157 7.37 7.33 1.26
CA ALA A 157 7.27 6.57 0.01
C ALA A 157 8.02 7.27 -1.13
N PHE A 158 8.91 6.53 -1.79
CA PHE A 158 9.70 7.00 -2.92
C PHE A 158 9.42 6.17 -4.16
N PHE A 159 9.11 6.84 -5.27
CA PHE A 159 8.85 6.22 -6.55
C PHE A 159 9.92 6.64 -7.55
N TYR A 160 10.56 5.69 -8.23
CA TYR A 160 11.62 6.02 -9.18
C TYR A 160 11.04 6.47 -10.53
N LEU A 161 11.48 7.62 -11.02
CA LEU A 161 11.13 8.14 -12.34
C LEU A 161 12.24 7.82 -13.36
N PRO A 162 12.04 6.86 -14.29
CA PRO A 162 13.05 6.50 -15.27
C PRO A 162 13.39 7.61 -16.27
N GLN A 163 12.47 8.54 -16.51
CA GLN A 163 12.67 9.66 -17.43
C GLN A 163 13.72 10.65 -16.92
N THR A 164 13.72 10.92 -15.62
CA THR A 164 14.66 11.85 -14.95
C THR A 164 15.79 11.14 -14.22
N LYS A 165 15.70 9.82 -14.09
CA LYS A 165 16.60 8.98 -13.29
C LYS A 165 16.67 9.38 -11.81
N GLN A 166 15.55 9.85 -11.26
CA GLN A 166 15.47 10.36 -9.88
C GLN A 166 14.37 9.66 -9.09
N TRP A 167 14.57 9.60 -7.78
CA TRP A 167 13.54 9.23 -6.82
C TRP A 167 12.62 10.43 -6.58
N LYS A 168 11.31 10.26 -6.80
CA LYS A 168 10.28 11.21 -6.38
C LYS A 168 9.77 10.81 -4.99
N HIS A 169 9.92 11.68 -4.00
CA HIS A 169 9.32 11.52 -2.68
C HIS A 169 7.83 11.87 -2.78
N LEU A 170 6.94 10.89 -2.63
CA LEU A 170 5.51 11.11 -2.84
C LEU A 170 4.82 11.68 -1.61
N ALA A 171 5.00 11.01 -0.46
CA ALA A 171 4.38 11.39 0.79
C ALA A 171 5.17 10.83 1.98
N THR A 172 4.99 11.46 3.14
CA THR A 172 5.38 10.91 4.45
C THR A 172 4.17 10.85 5.35
N PHE A 173 3.80 9.64 5.76
CA PHE A 173 2.72 9.39 6.72
C PHE A 173 3.27 8.96 8.06
N GLN A 174 2.62 9.35 9.17
CA GLN A 174 2.96 8.90 10.51
C GLN A 174 1.77 8.25 11.20
N THR A 175 1.95 7.07 11.78
CA THR A 175 0.90 6.37 12.52
C THR A 175 1.43 5.84 13.86
N ILE A 176 0.52 5.40 14.73
CA ILE A 176 0.86 4.74 16.00
C ILE A 176 1.17 3.28 15.71
N THR A 177 2.37 2.83 16.04
CA THR A 177 2.83 1.46 15.79
C THR A 177 3.29 0.75 17.06
N GLY A 178 3.35 1.46 18.19
CA GLY A 178 3.97 0.95 19.42
C GLY A 178 5.50 0.90 19.36
N GLY A 179 6.11 1.66 18.45
CA GLY A 179 7.56 1.67 18.23
C GLY A 179 8.05 0.67 17.18
N ASP A 180 7.14 -0.09 16.55
CA ASP A 180 7.50 -1.01 15.47
C ASP A 180 7.97 -0.28 14.21
N SER A 181 9.00 -0.83 13.55
CA SER A 181 9.46 -0.43 12.21
C SER A 181 8.82 -1.27 11.10
N LEU A 182 9.41 -1.30 9.89
CA LEU A 182 8.87 -2.12 8.80
C LEU A 182 9.00 -3.61 9.12
N SER A 183 7.95 -4.36 8.83
CA SER A 183 7.89 -5.82 8.98
C SER A 183 6.76 -6.39 8.12
N GLY A 184 6.72 -7.72 7.98
CA GLY A 184 5.67 -8.41 7.23
C GLY A 184 5.62 -7.99 5.77
N TYR A 185 6.72 -8.19 5.05
CA TYR A 185 6.89 -7.71 3.68
C TYR A 185 6.14 -8.58 2.68
N TYR A 186 5.38 -7.97 1.78
CA TYR A 186 4.66 -8.69 0.73
C TYR A 186 4.51 -7.88 -0.56
N SER A 187 4.05 -8.56 -1.59
CA SER A 187 3.53 -8.00 -2.85
C SER A 187 2.24 -8.72 -3.21
N PHE A 188 1.36 -8.11 -4.00
CA PHE A 188 0.12 -8.77 -4.44
C PHE A 188 -0.41 -8.26 -5.78
N ILE A 189 -1.30 -9.05 -6.36
CA ILE A 189 -2.16 -8.65 -7.49
C ILE A 189 -3.62 -8.80 -7.06
N GLU A 190 -4.41 -7.75 -7.26
CA GLU A 190 -5.84 -7.71 -6.94
C GLU A 190 -6.68 -7.27 -8.15
N ASP A 191 -7.86 -7.87 -8.28
CA ASP A 191 -8.96 -7.37 -9.11
C ASP A 191 -9.98 -6.63 -8.23
N PHE A 192 -9.90 -5.30 -8.24
CA PHE A 192 -10.84 -4.46 -7.49
C PHE A 192 -12.06 -4.05 -8.32
N ARG A 193 -12.16 -4.46 -9.60
CA ARG A 193 -13.34 -4.18 -10.46
C ARG A 193 -14.56 -4.98 -10.05
N ARG A 194 -14.37 -6.23 -9.64
CA ARG A 194 -15.41 -7.07 -9.00
C ARG A 194 -16.71 -7.17 -9.84
N ASN A 195 -16.62 -7.19 -11.18
CA ASN A 195 -17.77 -7.18 -12.10
C ASN A 195 -18.05 -8.53 -12.80
N GLY A 196 -17.37 -9.61 -12.41
CA GLY A 196 -17.49 -10.96 -12.98
C GLY A 196 -16.73 -11.14 -14.29
N THR A 197 -16.87 -10.20 -15.24
CA THR A 197 -16.07 -10.21 -16.49
C THR A 197 -14.58 -10.08 -16.20
N SER A 198 -14.22 -9.21 -15.26
CA SER A 198 -12.85 -8.95 -14.85
C SER A 198 -12.15 -10.18 -14.27
N ALA A 199 -12.91 -11.13 -13.69
CA ALA A 199 -12.39 -12.40 -13.19
C ALA A 199 -11.93 -13.33 -14.31
N GLN A 200 -12.49 -13.19 -15.52
CA GLN A 200 -12.15 -13.99 -16.71
C GLN A 200 -10.96 -13.40 -17.49
N GLN A 201 -10.31 -12.37 -16.95
CA GLN A 201 -9.18 -11.70 -17.60
C GLN A 201 -7.92 -11.84 -16.76
N ILE A 202 -6.81 -12.13 -17.42
CA ILE A 202 -5.52 -12.38 -16.77
C ILE A 202 -4.94 -11.06 -16.27
N ARG A 203 -4.39 -11.10 -15.06
CA ARG A 203 -3.46 -10.10 -14.52
C ARG A 203 -2.17 -10.81 -14.18
N ARG A 204 -1.04 -10.26 -14.64
CA ARG A 204 0.26 -10.89 -14.45
C ARG A 204 1.35 -9.85 -14.25
N ALA A 205 2.22 -10.11 -13.28
CA ALA A 205 3.42 -9.31 -13.09
C ALA A 205 4.58 -10.11 -12.50
N ARG A 206 5.79 -9.63 -12.75
CA ARG A 206 7.04 -10.10 -12.14
C ARG A 206 7.47 -9.16 -11.02
N PHE A 207 8.01 -9.75 -9.96
CA PHE A 207 8.51 -9.08 -8.77
C PHE A 207 9.94 -9.53 -8.50
N GLY A 208 10.86 -8.63 -8.19
CA GLY A 208 12.26 -9.01 -8.04
C GLY A 208 13.16 -7.88 -7.56
N ASN A 209 14.44 -8.20 -7.41
CA ASN A 209 15.45 -7.31 -6.84
C ASN A 209 15.02 -6.68 -5.50
N GLY A 210 14.28 -7.43 -4.67
CA GLY A 210 13.79 -6.95 -3.39
C GLY A 210 14.90 -6.86 -2.34
N TRP A 211 14.88 -5.79 -1.54
CA TRP A 211 15.85 -5.55 -0.48
C TRP A 211 15.19 -4.97 0.76
N VAL A 212 15.68 -5.39 1.93
CA VAL A 212 15.38 -4.76 3.21
C VAL A 212 16.68 -4.31 3.84
N GLN A 213 16.76 -3.05 4.24
CA GLN A 213 17.78 -2.59 5.18
C GLN A 213 17.24 -2.82 6.59
N THR A 214 17.87 -3.69 7.36
CA THR A 214 17.45 -4.03 8.72
C THR A 214 17.60 -2.83 9.65
N VAL A 215 17.03 -2.94 10.85
CA VAL A 215 17.21 -1.93 11.91
C VAL A 215 18.68 -1.68 12.26
N ASP A 216 19.55 -2.67 12.07
CA ASP A 216 21.01 -2.58 12.30
C ASP A 216 21.78 -2.07 11.07
N GLY A 217 21.09 -1.62 10.03
CA GLY A 217 21.69 -1.07 8.81
C GLY A 217 22.17 -2.10 7.80
N GLN A 218 21.98 -3.40 8.04
CA GLN A 218 22.41 -4.48 7.13
C GLN A 218 21.41 -4.67 5.99
N TRP A 219 21.92 -4.86 4.77
CA TRP A 219 21.07 -5.13 3.61
C TRP A 219 20.83 -6.63 3.43
N THR A 220 19.56 -7.02 3.40
CA THR A 220 19.10 -8.40 3.18
C THR A 220 18.32 -8.47 1.86
N ALA A 221 18.78 -9.32 0.94
CA ALA A 221 18.08 -9.58 -0.31
C ALA A 221 16.86 -10.49 -0.10
N LEU A 222 15.75 -10.18 -0.75
CA LEU A 222 14.49 -10.92 -0.66
C LEU A 222 14.44 -12.06 -1.68
N GLY A 223 15.34 -13.03 -1.51
CA GLY A 223 15.47 -14.20 -2.41
C GLY A 223 14.47 -15.34 -2.16
N LYS A 224 13.61 -15.24 -1.14
CA LYS A 224 12.60 -16.24 -0.78
C LYS A 224 11.22 -15.62 -0.73
N ALA A 225 10.20 -16.32 -1.21
CA ALA A 225 8.81 -15.88 -1.13
C ALA A 225 7.85 -17.05 -0.85
N THR A 226 6.81 -16.80 -0.06
CA THR A 226 5.69 -17.73 0.16
C THR A 226 4.47 -17.27 -0.64
N PHE A 227 3.91 -18.15 -1.46
CA PHE A 227 2.72 -17.88 -2.25
C PHE A 227 1.45 -18.07 -1.42
N THR A 228 0.59 -17.05 -1.35
CA THR A 228 -0.71 -17.13 -0.68
C THR A 228 -1.80 -16.43 -1.50
N ALA A 229 -3.05 -16.58 -1.09
CA ALA A 229 -4.18 -15.94 -1.73
C ALA A 229 -5.25 -15.61 -0.68
N ASP A 230 -6.16 -14.69 -1.00
CA ASP A 230 -7.26 -14.32 -0.09
C ASP A 230 -8.32 -15.44 0.03
N ASN A 231 -9.44 -15.14 0.68
CA ASN A 231 -10.52 -16.11 0.92
C ASN A 231 -11.42 -16.38 -0.29
N ASN A 232 -11.22 -15.73 -1.45
CA ASN A 232 -11.95 -16.04 -2.67
C ASN A 232 -11.66 -17.50 -3.07
N PRO A 233 -12.65 -18.35 -3.37
CA PRO A 233 -12.39 -19.76 -3.66
C PRO A 233 -11.81 -20.03 -5.06
N ALA A 234 -11.74 -19.03 -5.95
CA ALA A 234 -11.25 -19.24 -7.31
C ALA A 234 -9.81 -19.79 -7.35
N MET A 235 -9.55 -20.71 -8.28
CA MET A 235 -8.25 -21.37 -8.41
C MET A 235 -7.54 -21.04 -9.73
N HIS A 236 -8.01 -20.02 -10.45
CA HIS A 236 -7.30 -19.42 -11.59
C HIS A 236 -6.19 -18.50 -11.10
N ILE A 237 -5.24 -19.09 -10.37
CA ILE A 237 -4.14 -18.40 -9.69
C ILE A 237 -2.84 -19.15 -9.97
N ASN A 238 -1.72 -18.44 -10.05
CA ASN A 238 -0.42 -19.08 -10.14
C ASN A 238 0.68 -18.17 -9.59
N ALA A 239 1.78 -18.79 -9.21
CA ALA A 239 3.03 -18.12 -8.87
C ALA A 239 4.21 -18.98 -9.28
N GLY A 240 5.38 -18.38 -9.37
CA GLY A 240 6.57 -19.13 -9.76
C GLY A 240 7.82 -18.28 -9.76
N LEU A 241 8.92 -18.90 -10.17
CA LEU A 241 10.16 -18.19 -10.45
C LEU A 241 10.06 -17.44 -11.77
N ALA A 242 10.65 -16.26 -11.81
CA ALA A 242 10.90 -15.50 -13.04
C ALA A 242 12.35 -15.02 -13.03
N ASP A 243 12.87 -14.59 -14.17
CA ASP A 243 14.24 -14.08 -14.24
C ASP A 243 14.45 -12.94 -13.22
N GLY A 244 15.42 -13.12 -12.32
CA GLY A 244 15.70 -12.18 -11.23
C GLY A 244 14.63 -12.07 -10.13
N GLY A 245 13.72 -13.03 -9.98
CA GLY A 245 12.72 -13.00 -8.91
C GLY A 245 11.58 -14.01 -9.04
N PHE A 246 10.35 -13.50 -8.94
CA PHE A 246 9.10 -14.25 -8.86
C PHE A 246 8.05 -13.67 -9.82
N PHE A 247 6.97 -14.41 -10.08
CA PHE A 247 5.77 -13.85 -10.69
C PHE A 247 4.52 -14.19 -9.87
N LEU A 248 3.48 -13.38 -10.05
CA LEU A 248 2.11 -13.69 -9.68
C LEU A 248 1.23 -13.59 -10.93
N GLN A 249 0.23 -14.46 -11.00
CA GLN A 249 -0.81 -14.44 -12.03
C GLN A 249 -2.16 -14.79 -11.42
N THR A 250 -3.22 -14.11 -11.84
CA THR A 250 -4.60 -14.43 -11.43
C THR A 250 -5.62 -14.07 -12.52
N GLY A 251 -6.74 -14.78 -12.53
CA GLY A 251 -7.87 -14.59 -13.46
C GLY A 251 -7.70 -15.31 -14.79
N GLY A 252 -8.76 -15.28 -15.61
CA GLY A 252 -8.79 -15.93 -16.91
C GLY A 252 -8.57 -17.44 -16.85
N ASP A 253 -7.88 -17.99 -17.84
CA ASP A 253 -7.57 -19.42 -17.98
C ASP A 253 -6.31 -19.86 -17.23
N THR A 254 -5.84 -19.03 -16.28
CA THR A 254 -4.66 -19.30 -15.45
C THR A 254 -4.73 -20.71 -14.84
N GLN A 255 -3.66 -21.48 -15.07
CA GLN A 255 -3.51 -22.82 -14.52
C GLN A 255 -2.77 -22.75 -13.18
N ASN A 256 -3.33 -23.37 -12.15
CA ASN A 256 -2.69 -23.45 -10.84
C ASN A 256 -1.61 -24.54 -10.82
N GLN A 257 -0.34 -24.12 -10.87
CA GLN A 257 0.80 -25.02 -10.95
C GLN A 257 1.51 -25.23 -9.61
N ILE A 258 1.19 -24.43 -8.59
CA ILE A 258 1.84 -24.48 -7.27
C ILE A 258 0.80 -24.32 -6.16
N ALA A 259 0.88 -25.18 -5.14
CA ALA A 259 -0.04 -25.11 -4.01
C ALA A 259 0.16 -23.79 -3.23
N LEU A 260 -0.93 -23.24 -2.71
CA LEU A 260 -0.86 -22.17 -1.71
C LEU A 260 0.01 -22.62 -0.53
N GLN A 261 0.65 -21.66 0.13
CA GLN A 261 1.65 -21.85 1.20
C GLN A 261 2.99 -22.43 0.74
N SER A 262 3.18 -22.71 -0.55
CA SER A 262 4.49 -23.12 -1.06
C SER A 262 5.50 -21.98 -0.96
N SER A 263 6.71 -22.30 -0.53
CA SER A 263 7.87 -21.41 -0.57
C SER A 263 8.68 -21.62 -1.85
N MET A 264 9.13 -20.52 -2.46
CA MET A 264 10.02 -20.49 -3.62
C MET A 264 11.28 -19.71 -3.26
N THR A 265 12.40 -20.09 -3.87
CA THR A 265 13.69 -19.41 -3.69
C THR A 265 14.30 -19.10 -5.05
N CYS A 266 14.67 -17.84 -5.29
CA CYS A 266 15.41 -17.41 -6.47
C CYS A 266 16.87 -17.10 -6.11
N LYS A 267 17.74 -17.08 -7.11
CA LYS A 267 19.13 -16.62 -6.93
C LYS A 267 19.15 -15.10 -6.81
N THR A 268 19.95 -14.59 -5.88
CA THR A 268 20.10 -13.15 -5.62
C THR A 268 21.41 -12.58 -6.17
N ASP A 269 22.18 -13.36 -6.93
CA ASP A 269 23.50 -12.96 -7.45
C ASP A 269 23.45 -11.70 -8.32
N LEU A 270 22.30 -11.46 -8.97
CA LEU A 270 22.04 -10.31 -9.85
C LEU A 270 21.26 -9.20 -9.15
N PHE A 271 20.96 -9.33 -7.85
CA PHE A 271 20.26 -8.29 -7.12
C PHE A 271 21.22 -7.12 -6.87
N VAL A 272 20.76 -5.93 -7.19
CA VAL A 272 21.50 -4.67 -7.01
C VAL A 272 20.82 -3.90 -5.91
N GLN A 273 21.56 -3.61 -4.84
CA GLN A 273 21.07 -2.78 -3.74
C GLN A 273 20.60 -1.42 -4.29
N PRO A 274 19.48 -0.90 -3.80
CA PRO A 274 18.98 0.37 -4.29
C PRO A 274 19.90 1.51 -3.85
N GLU A 275 20.09 2.48 -4.73
CA GLU A 275 20.67 3.77 -4.35
C GLU A 275 19.71 4.48 -3.39
N ASP A 276 20.25 5.01 -2.28
CA ASP A 276 19.48 5.79 -1.34
C ASP A 276 18.90 7.02 -2.05
N PRO A 277 17.57 7.31 -1.94
CA PRO A 277 17.00 8.56 -2.41
C PRO A 277 17.83 9.74 -1.89
N GLN A 278 18.56 10.38 -2.79
CA GLN A 278 19.39 11.52 -2.43
C GLN A 278 18.48 12.67 -1.99
N TRP A 279 18.52 12.99 -0.70
CA TRP A 279 17.90 14.20 -0.19
C TRP A 279 18.67 15.40 -0.73
N GLN A 280 18.00 16.25 -1.49
CA GLN A 280 18.48 17.62 -1.67
C GLN A 280 17.88 18.45 -0.53
N LEU A 281 18.73 18.88 0.40
CA LEU A 281 18.34 19.84 1.43
C LEU A 281 17.84 21.11 0.75
N SER A 282 16.52 21.31 0.74
CA SER A 282 15.93 22.51 0.14
C SER A 282 16.13 23.73 1.04
N TRP A 283 16.05 23.55 2.36
CA TRP A 283 16.21 24.59 3.35
C TRP A 283 16.31 23.99 4.76
N SER A 284 17.15 24.56 5.62
CA SER A 284 17.14 24.31 7.07
C SER A 284 17.68 25.52 7.84
N ASP A 285 17.35 25.54 9.13
CA ASP A 285 18.04 26.37 10.10
C ASP A 285 18.18 25.60 11.41
N GLU A 286 19.40 25.49 11.91
CA GLU A 286 19.74 24.70 13.12
C GLU A 286 19.69 25.54 14.40
N PHE A 287 19.36 26.85 14.29
CA PHE A 287 19.24 27.79 15.40
C PHE A 287 20.46 27.85 16.35
N ASN A 288 21.66 27.61 15.81
CA ASN A 288 22.91 27.63 16.57
C ASN A 288 23.43 29.06 16.89
N GLY A 289 22.69 30.09 16.52
CA GLY A 289 23.01 31.48 16.85
C GLY A 289 22.64 31.87 18.28
N SER A 290 22.87 33.12 18.64
CA SER A 290 22.43 33.72 19.91
C SER A 290 21.69 35.03 19.63
N GLY A 291 20.54 35.23 20.28
CA GLY A 291 19.73 36.44 20.12
C GLY A 291 18.74 36.33 18.96
N LEU A 292 18.63 37.35 18.12
CA LEU A 292 17.61 37.38 17.06
C LEU A 292 17.83 36.32 15.97
N LEU A 293 16.78 36.00 15.22
CA LEU A 293 16.85 35.10 14.07
C LEU A 293 17.56 35.79 12.89
N ASP A 294 18.19 34.99 12.02
CA ASP A 294 18.76 35.50 10.76
C ASP A 294 17.65 36.06 9.86
N SER A 295 17.65 37.39 9.69
CA SER A 295 16.65 38.10 8.88
C SER A 295 16.67 37.76 7.39
N ALA A 296 17.71 37.09 6.89
CA ALA A 296 17.73 36.56 5.52
C ALA A 296 16.92 35.25 5.39
N LYS A 297 16.68 34.55 6.50
CA LYS A 297 15.95 33.26 6.55
C LYS A 297 14.57 33.38 7.16
N TRP A 298 14.40 34.28 8.13
CA TRP A 298 13.19 34.42 8.93
C TRP A 298 12.66 35.84 8.90
N ASN A 299 11.34 35.97 9.03
CA ASN A 299 10.67 37.26 9.16
C ASN A 299 9.66 37.21 10.32
N TYR A 300 9.25 38.39 10.77
CA TYR A 300 8.34 38.55 11.90
C TYR A 300 6.94 38.95 11.44
N GLU A 301 5.96 38.44 12.16
CA GLU A 301 4.62 39.01 12.20
C GLU A 301 4.56 40.11 13.27
N GLU A 302 3.72 41.12 13.05
CA GLU A 302 3.63 42.27 13.95
C GLU A 302 2.18 42.77 14.07
N GLY A 303 1.71 42.98 15.30
CA GLY A 303 0.36 43.48 15.58
C GLY A 303 -0.64 42.42 16.08
N PHE A 304 -1.91 42.80 16.17
CA PHE A 304 -3.04 41.92 16.48
C PHE A 304 -3.58 41.25 15.22
N ILE A 305 -2.75 40.43 14.56
CA ILE A 305 -3.00 40.03 13.17
C ILE A 305 -3.53 38.60 13.00
N ARG A 306 -3.63 37.82 14.08
CA ARG A 306 -4.13 36.44 14.05
C ARG A 306 -5.37 36.27 14.92
N ASN A 307 -6.36 35.54 14.38
CA ASN A 307 -7.51 34.97 15.09
C ASN A 307 -8.36 35.92 15.97
N GLN A 308 -8.28 37.24 15.79
CA GLN A 308 -8.98 38.23 16.64
C GLN A 308 -8.67 38.07 18.14
N GLU A 309 -7.50 37.53 18.46
CA GLU A 309 -7.08 37.31 19.84
C GLU A 309 -6.41 38.57 20.42
N LYS A 310 -6.32 38.64 21.75
CA LYS A 310 -5.59 39.70 22.46
C LYS A 310 -4.06 39.55 22.35
N GLN A 311 -3.58 38.58 21.58
CA GLN A 311 -2.16 38.34 21.38
C GLN A 311 -1.58 39.38 20.41
N TYR A 312 -0.56 40.10 20.86
CA TYR A 312 0.20 41.02 20.03
C TYR A 312 1.51 40.36 19.58
N TYR A 313 1.72 40.24 18.28
CA TYR A 313 2.97 39.75 17.71
C TYR A 313 3.98 40.89 17.66
N THR A 314 5.21 40.62 18.11
CA THR A 314 6.27 41.63 18.22
C THR A 314 7.34 41.40 17.15
N ARG A 315 7.88 42.50 16.60
CA ARG A 315 8.98 42.45 15.64
C ARG A 315 10.33 42.52 16.36
N ALA A 316 11.24 41.61 16.01
CA ALA A 316 12.64 41.64 16.41
C ALA A 316 12.87 41.88 17.92
N ARG A 317 12.02 41.26 18.75
CA ARG A 317 12.06 41.40 20.20
C ARG A 317 12.60 40.12 20.83
N VAL A 318 13.82 40.18 21.36
CA VAL A 318 14.52 39.01 21.94
C VAL A 318 13.76 38.36 23.09
N GLU A 319 12.97 39.11 23.87
CA GLU A 319 12.15 38.51 24.93
C GLU A 319 11.02 37.63 24.39
N ASN A 320 10.67 37.73 23.10
CA ASN A 320 9.59 36.97 22.48
C ASN A 320 10.05 35.92 21.47
N ALA A 321 11.12 36.18 20.72
CA ALA A 321 11.64 35.25 19.72
C ALA A 321 13.16 35.36 19.63
N ARG A 322 13.85 34.27 19.98
CA ARG A 322 15.33 34.23 20.00
C ARG A 322 15.87 32.84 19.72
N GLN A 323 17.13 32.79 19.31
CA GLN A 323 17.97 31.60 19.28
C GLN A 323 18.70 31.50 20.63
N GLU A 324 18.56 30.34 21.28
CA GLU A 324 19.17 30.03 22.57
C GLU A 324 19.36 28.51 22.66
N ASP A 325 20.57 28.06 23.02
CA ASP A 325 20.92 26.64 23.25
C ASP A 325 20.50 25.69 22.11
N GLY A 326 20.71 26.09 20.86
CA GLY A 326 20.37 25.28 19.67
C GLY A 326 18.87 25.17 19.40
N CYS A 327 18.06 26.02 20.06
CA CYS A 327 16.62 26.06 19.90
C CYS A 327 16.16 27.43 19.39
N LEU A 328 15.08 27.42 18.62
CA LEU A 328 14.21 28.59 18.50
C LEU A 328 13.32 28.66 19.73
N VAL A 329 13.52 29.69 20.55
CA VAL A 329 12.68 30.00 21.69
C VAL A 329 11.63 31.05 21.29
N ILE A 330 10.36 30.70 21.43
CA ILE A 330 9.22 31.60 21.26
C ILE A 330 8.49 31.71 22.60
N GLU A 331 8.39 32.92 23.14
CA GLU A 331 7.95 33.17 24.51
C GLU A 331 6.93 34.32 24.58
N SER A 332 5.81 34.12 25.27
CA SER A 332 4.83 35.17 25.55
C SER A 332 5.22 35.97 26.80
N ARG A 333 4.96 37.28 26.81
CA ARG A 333 5.27 38.18 27.93
C ARG A 333 4.12 39.11 28.27
#